data_AF-A0A2E7VS70-F1
#
_entry.id   AF-A0A2E7VS70-F1
#
_cell.length_a   1.000
_cell.length_b   1.000
_cell.length_c   1.000
_cell.angle_alpha   90.00
_cell.angle_beta   90.00
_cell.angle_gamma   90.00
#
_symmetry.space_group_name_H-M   'P 1'
#
loop_
_entity.id
_entity.type
_entity.pdbx_description
1 polymer ?
#
loop_
_entity_poly.entity_id
_entity_poly.type
_entity_poly.pdbx_seq_one_letter_code
_entity_poly.pdbx_strand_id
1 'polypeptide(L)'
;MRFLTADYLFPLYRNPIKEGVLQISDEGKVIDIIDHRCKIDFKKLEIYEGILCPGFINAHCHLELSFLKGEIEKGTKLVTFINTIRKKRHNYSQQDILKSIDDAEIEMKKNGIVAVGDICNNLDTIIQKKKK
;
A
#
# COMPACT_ATOMS: atom_id res chain seq x y z
N MET A 1 13.02 -15.44 14.97
CA MET A 1 11.98 -15.95 14.03
C MET A 1 10.60 -15.71 14.62
N ARG A 2 9.59 -15.50 13.79
CA ARG A 2 8.21 -15.21 14.21
C ARG A 2 7.19 -16.11 13.51
N PHE A 3 6.06 -16.38 14.18
CA PHE A 3 4.97 -17.22 13.66
C PHE A 3 3.66 -16.45 13.75
N LEU A 4 3.18 -15.95 12.61
CA LEU A 4 1.96 -15.13 12.54
C LEU A 4 0.78 -16.02 12.13
N THR A 5 -0.36 -15.91 12.80
CA THR A 5 -1.59 -16.62 12.45
C THR A 5 -2.79 -15.70 12.54
N ALA A 6 -3.80 -15.96 11.72
CA ALA A 6 -5.10 -15.29 11.79
C ALA A 6 -6.24 -16.30 11.60
N ASP A 7 -7.49 -15.85 11.56
CA ASP A 7 -8.63 -16.74 11.25
C ASP A 7 -8.48 -17.39 9.88
N TYR A 8 -7.95 -16.63 8.92
CA TYR A 8 -7.52 -17.14 7.62
C TYR A 8 -6.19 -16.55 7.17
N LEU A 9 -5.35 -17.39 6.57
CA LEU A 9 -4.16 -17.00 5.85
C LEU A 9 -4.40 -17.13 4.33
N PHE A 10 -4.14 -16.06 3.59
CA PHE A 10 -4.29 -15.98 2.14
C PHE A 10 -2.92 -16.00 1.45
N PRO A 11 -2.41 -17.17 1.01
CA PRO A 11 -1.11 -17.27 0.36
C PRO A 11 -1.11 -16.84 -1.12
N LEU A 12 -2.29 -16.58 -1.71
CA LEU A 12 -2.54 -16.17 -3.11
C LEU A 12 -2.24 -17.22 -4.21
N TYR A 13 -1.33 -18.17 -4.01
CA TYR A 13 -1.06 -19.24 -4.99
C TYR A 13 -1.92 -20.50 -4.79
N ARG A 14 -2.70 -20.55 -3.70
CA ARG A 14 -3.61 -21.65 -3.35
C ARG A 14 -4.80 -21.11 -2.55
N ASN A 15 -5.75 -21.99 -2.25
CA ASN A 15 -6.93 -21.66 -1.44
C ASN A 15 -6.54 -21.09 -0.06
N PRO A 16 -7.35 -20.18 0.51
CA PRO A 16 -7.16 -19.69 1.87
C PRO A 16 -7.11 -20.83 2.90
N ILE A 17 -6.25 -20.66 3.90
CA ILE A 17 -5.99 -21.66 4.94
C ILE A 17 -6.65 -21.16 6.22
N LYS A 18 -7.66 -21.88 6.68
CA LYS A 18 -8.30 -21.61 7.98
C LYS A 18 -7.27 -21.89 9.09
N GLU A 19 -7.04 -20.90 9.94
CA GLU A 19 -6.05 -20.98 11.03
C GLU A 19 -4.62 -21.34 10.58
N GLY A 20 -4.26 -20.95 9.34
CA GLY A 20 -2.90 -21.13 8.82
C GLY A 20 -1.88 -20.21 9.48
N VAL A 21 -0.62 -20.64 9.49
CA VAL A 21 0.50 -19.90 10.09
C VAL A 21 1.52 -19.51 9.03
N LEU A 22 1.91 -18.24 9.03
CA LEU A 22 3.02 -17.71 8.25
C LEU A 22 4.25 -17.65 9.14
N GLN A 23 5.31 -18.38 8.76
CA GLN A 23 6.60 -18.31 9.44
C GLN A 23 7.49 -17.27 8.75
N ILE A 24 8.05 -16.34 9.53
CA ILE A 24 8.96 -15.31 9.03
C ILE A 24 10.30 -15.30 9.77
N SER A 25 11.36 -14.97 9.04
CA SER A 25 12.71 -14.82 9.56
C SER A 25 12.87 -13.52 10.36
N ASP A 26 13.98 -13.39 11.08
CA ASP A 26 14.31 -12.14 11.79
C ASP A 26 14.58 -10.96 10.82
N GLU A 27 14.92 -11.27 9.57
CA GLU A 27 15.04 -10.30 8.47
C GLU A 27 13.72 -10.04 7.73
N GLY A 28 12.60 -10.59 8.21
CA GLY A 28 11.27 -10.36 7.63
C GLY A 28 10.97 -11.15 6.35
N LYS A 29 11.75 -12.19 6.03
CA LYS A 29 11.48 -13.06 4.88
C LYS A 29 10.49 -14.15 5.23
N VAL A 30 9.59 -14.47 4.30
CA VAL A 30 8.72 -15.66 4.42
C VAL A 30 9.58 -16.92 4.32
N ILE A 31 9.51 -17.77 5.35
CA ILE A 31 10.24 -19.04 5.43
C ILE A 31 9.34 -20.20 5.02
N ASP A 32 8.13 -20.25 5.59
CA ASP A 32 7.23 -21.38 5.41
C ASP A 32 5.76 -20.98 5.65
N ILE A 33 4.85 -21.81 5.17
CA ILE A 33 3.40 -21.71 5.38
C ILE A 33 2.90 -23.03 5.94
N ILE A 34 2.42 -22.98 7.17
CA ILE A 34 1.97 -24.16 7.92
C ILE A 34 0.44 -24.18 7.92
N ASP A 35 -0.12 -25.32 7.52
CA ASP A 35 -1.56 -25.41 7.23
C ASP A 35 -2.48 -25.31 8.47
N HIS A 36 -1.95 -25.30 9.70
CA HIS A 36 -2.75 -25.13 10.90
C HIS A 36 -1.93 -24.73 12.13
N ARG A 37 -2.43 -23.81 12.95
CA ARG A 37 -1.77 -23.30 14.16
C ARG A 37 -1.55 -24.32 15.27
N CYS A 38 -2.32 -25.42 15.30
CA CYS A 38 -2.12 -26.51 16.27
C CYS A 38 -0.77 -27.25 16.12
N LYS A 39 -0.08 -27.09 14.97
CA LYS A 39 1.24 -27.67 14.72
C LYS A 39 2.38 -26.88 15.38
N ILE A 40 2.09 -25.69 15.91
CA ILE A 40 3.05 -24.80 16.56
C ILE A 40 2.69 -24.66 18.04
N ASP A 41 3.70 -24.59 18.90
CA ASP A 41 3.50 -24.25 20.32
C ASP A 41 2.77 -22.91 20.43
N PHE A 42 1.63 -22.91 21.12
CA PHE A 42 0.78 -21.75 21.31
C PHE A 42 1.55 -20.52 21.83
N LYS A 43 2.57 -20.73 22.67
CA LYS A 43 3.40 -19.64 23.21
C LYS A 43 4.25 -18.92 22.17
N LYS A 44 4.42 -19.49 20.98
CA LYS A 44 5.20 -18.92 19.87
C LYS A 44 4.32 -18.20 18.84
N LEU A 45 3.00 -18.36 18.92
CA LEU A 45 2.06 -17.79 17.95
C LEU A 45 1.75 -16.34 18.27
N GLU A 46 1.87 -15.50 17.26
CA GLU A 46 1.30 -14.16 17.22
C GLU A 46 -0.06 -14.25 16.53
N ILE A 47 -1.14 -14.14 17.31
CA ILE A 47 -2.52 -14.36 16.86
C ILE A 47 -3.17 -13.02 16.56
N TYR A 48 -3.67 -12.88 15.34
CA TYR A 48 -4.45 -11.73 14.87
C TYR A 48 -5.89 -12.15 14.58
N GLU A 49 -6.83 -11.22 14.73
CA GLU A 49 -8.21 -11.42 14.31
C GLU A 49 -8.37 -11.05 12.83
N GLY A 50 -9.17 -11.82 12.09
CA GLY A 50 -9.46 -11.58 10.67
C GLY A 50 -8.54 -12.32 9.70
N ILE A 51 -8.09 -11.61 8.66
CA ILE A 51 -7.38 -12.20 7.52
C ILE A 51 -5.94 -11.70 7.46
N LEU A 52 -4.99 -12.63 7.36
CA LEU A 52 -3.60 -12.34 7.02
C LEU A 52 -3.39 -12.57 5.52
N CYS A 53 -2.94 -11.54 4.81
CA CYS A 53 -2.66 -11.60 3.37
C CYS A 53 -1.41 -10.76 3.01
N PRO A 54 -0.81 -10.96 1.84
CA PRO A 54 0.24 -10.08 1.34
C PRO A 54 -0.24 -8.63 1.25
N GLY A 55 0.65 -7.69 1.54
CA GLY A 55 0.39 -6.27 1.30
C GLY A 55 0.13 -6.00 -0.18
N PHE A 56 -0.66 -4.96 -0.45
CA PHE A 56 -1.06 -4.61 -1.79
C PHE A 56 0.03 -3.84 -2.54
N ILE A 57 0.08 -4.04 -3.85
CA ILE A 57 0.94 -3.28 -4.76
C ILE A 57 0.05 -2.36 -5.59
N ASN A 58 0.25 -1.06 -5.47
CA ASN A 58 -0.35 -0.09 -6.38
C ASN A 58 0.60 0.12 -7.57
N ALA A 59 0.39 -0.62 -8.66
CA ALA A 59 1.32 -0.64 -9.79
C ALA A 59 1.40 0.68 -10.58
N HIS A 60 0.46 1.61 -10.39
CA HIS A 60 0.43 2.86 -11.14
C HIS A 60 -0.20 3.99 -10.32
N CYS A 61 0.59 5.01 -10.02
CA CYS A 61 0.17 6.20 -9.29
C CYS A 61 0.83 7.44 -9.88
N HIS A 62 0.12 8.57 -9.86
CA HIS A 62 0.70 9.90 -10.05
C HIS A 62 0.65 10.61 -8.71
N LEU A 63 1.61 10.32 -7.84
CA LEU A 63 1.61 10.87 -6.49
C LEU A 63 1.81 12.38 -6.50
N GLU A 64 2.47 12.92 -7.54
CA GLU A 64 2.64 14.36 -7.74
C GLU A 64 1.30 15.10 -7.95
N LEU A 65 0.22 14.40 -8.31
CA LEU A 65 -1.11 14.98 -8.53
C LEU A 65 -2.03 14.86 -7.30
N SER A 66 -1.53 14.39 -6.16
CA SER A 66 -2.31 14.17 -4.94
C SER A 66 -3.07 15.41 -4.45
N PHE A 67 -2.51 16.60 -4.65
CA PHE A 67 -3.14 17.89 -4.30
C PHE A 67 -4.41 18.20 -5.11
N LEU A 68 -4.68 17.47 -6.20
CA LEU A 68 -5.91 17.58 -6.99
C LEU A 68 -7.02 16.63 -6.52
N LYS A 69 -6.82 15.90 -5.41
CA LYS A 69 -7.84 15.01 -4.83
C LYS A 69 -9.12 15.79 -4.52
N GLY A 70 -10.22 15.43 -5.19
CA GLY A 70 -11.53 16.09 -5.03
C GLY A 70 -11.72 17.37 -5.86
N GLU A 71 -10.70 17.82 -6.59
CA GLU A 71 -10.73 19.10 -7.31
C GLU A 71 -11.30 19.02 -8.73
N ILE A 72 -11.33 17.83 -9.32
CA ILE A 72 -11.74 17.64 -10.71
C ILE A 72 -13.09 16.92 -10.75
N GLU A 73 -14.04 17.53 -11.45
CA GLU A 73 -15.36 16.96 -11.67
C GLU A 73 -15.27 15.64 -12.45
N LYS A 74 -15.99 14.62 -11.96
CA LYS A 74 -16.07 13.29 -12.57
C LYS A 74 -16.92 13.33 -13.84
N GLY A 75 -16.69 12.40 -14.76
CA GLY A 75 -17.51 12.27 -15.97
C GLY A 75 -17.25 13.32 -17.07
N THR A 76 -16.21 14.15 -16.91
CA THR A 76 -15.87 15.24 -17.85
C THR A 76 -15.19 14.79 -19.15
N LYS A 77 -14.93 13.49 -19.33
CA LYS A 77 -14.13 12.87 -20.41
C LYS A 77 -12.64 13.22 -20.33
N LEU A 78 -11.81 12.41 -20.99
CA LEU A 78 -10.35 12.45 -20.87
C LEU A 78 -9.74 13.79 -21.30
N VAL A 79 -10.16 14.36 -22.43
CA VAL A 79 -9.58 15.62 -22.96
C VAL A 79 -9.82 16.76 -21.97
N THR A 80 -11.03 16.88 -21.44
CA THR A 80 -11.37 17.88 -20.43
C THR A 80 -10.57 17.66 -19.15
N PHE A 81 -10.47 16.42 -18.68
CA PHE A 81 -9.68 16.06 -17.51
C PHE A 81 -8.22 16.52 -17.61
N ILE A 82 -7.54 16.19 -18.71
CA ILE A 82 -6.14 16.58 -18.96
C ILE A 82 -5.98 18.11 -19.00
N ASN A 83 -6.90 18.80 -19.67
CA ASN A 83 -6.89 20.26 -19.74
C ASN A 83 -7.10 20.91 -18.37
N THR A 84 -7.97 20.34 -17.53
CA THR A 84 -8.19 20.81 -16.16
C THR A 84 -6.96 20.64 -15.29
N ILE A 85 -6.26 19.49 -15.37
CA ILE A 85 -4.98 19.30 -14.66
C ILE A 85 -3.98 20.38 -15.05
N ARG A 86 -3.79 20.61 -16.37
CA ARG A 86 -2.85 21.62 -16.88
C ARG A 86 -3.15 23.03 -16.35
N LYS A 87 -4.42 23.39 -16.23
CA LYS A 87 -4.85 24.69 -15.71
C LYS A 87 -4.69 24.80 -14.19
N LYS A 88 -5.06 23.76 -13.44
CA LYS A 88 -5.07 23.79 -11.97
C LYS A 88 -3.68 23.59 -11.34
N ARG A 89 -2.76 22.87 -11.98
CA ARG A 89 -1.46 22.49 -11.38
C ARG A 89 -0.56 23.66 -10.96
N HIS A 90 -0.82 24.87 -11.47
CA HIS A 90 -0.05 26.08 -11.15
C HIS A 90 -0.68 26.94 -10.05
N ASN A 91 -1.82 26.51 -9.50
CA ASN A 91 -2.58 27.29 -8.50
C ASN A 91 -2.23 26.94 -7.05
N TYR A 92 -1.27 26.04 -6.83
CA TYR A 92 -0.91 25.53 -5.52
C TYR A 92 0.52 25.89 -5.18
N SER A 93 0.78 26.17 -3.90
CA SER A 93 2.14 26.39 -3.44
C SER A 93 2.92 25.07 -3.44
N GLN A 94 4.24 25.15 -3.57
CA GLN A 94 5.09 23.96 -3.45
C GLN A 94 4.88 23.24 -2.10
N GLN A 95 4.58 23.98 -1.03
CA GLN A 95 4.35 23.42 0.30
C GLN A 95 3.07 22.57 0.32
N ASP A 96 1.98 23.04 -0.29
CA ASP A 96 0.71 22.31 -0.36
C ASP A 96 0.84 21.02 -1.18
N ILE A 97 1.62 21.07 -2.27
CA ILE A 97 1.92 19.90 -3.11
C ILE A 97 2.68 18.86 -2.29
N LEU A 98 3.78 19.25 -1.64
CA LEU A 98 4.60 18.33 -0.83
C LEU A 98 3.82 17.75 0.36
N LYS A 99 2.97 18.56 1.01
CA LYS A 99 2.08 18.08 2.06
C LYS A 99 1.10 17.05 1.53
N SER A 100 0.47 17.31 0.38
CA SER A 100 -0.49 16.38 -0.22
C SER A 100 0.16 15.05 -0.63
N ILE A 101 1.42 15.09 -1.10
CA ILE A 101 2.22 13.89 -1.40
C ILE A 101 2.43 13.04 -0.14
N ASP A 102 2.81 13.68 0.98
CA ASP A 102 3.04 12.99 2.26
C ASP A 102 1.73 12.38 2.80
N ASP A 103 0.65 13.16 2.82
CA ASP A 103 -0.66 12.71 3.28
C ASP A 103 -1.18 11.52 2.44
N ALA A 104 -1.02 11.57 1.11
CA ALA A 104 -1.42 10.48 0.23
C ALA A 104 -0.57 9.21 0.42
N GLU A 105 0.72 9.33 0.70
CA GLU A 105 1.56 8.17 1.01
C GLU A 105 1.14 7.52 2.33
N ILE A 106 0.88 8.32 3.37
CA ILE A 106 0.38 7.84 4.66
C ILE A 106 -0.96 7.10 4.47
N GLU A 107 -1.87 7.67 3.67
CA GLU A 107 -3.14 7.04 3.34
C GLU A 107 -2.95 5.69 2.64
N MET A 108 -2.05 5.59 1.65
CA MET A 108 -1.74 4.33 0.97
C MET A 108 -1.22 3.27 1.94
N LYS A 109 -0.25 3.63 2.79
CA LYS A 109 0.32 2.72 3.80
C LYS A 109 -0.75 2.22 4.77
N LYS A 110 -1.61 3.11 5.27
CA LYS A 110 -2.72 2.77 6.17
C LYS A 110 -3.73 1.82 5.55
N ASN A 111 -3.91 1.88 4.23
CA ASN A 111 -4.77 0.98 3.47
C ASN A 111 -4.06 -0.32 3.02
N GLY A 112 -2.87 -0.61 3.56
CA GLY A 112 -2.17 -1.87 3.30
C GLY A 112 -1.38 -1.91 1.99
N ILE A 113 -1.17 -0.77 1.33
CA ILE A 113 -0.30 -0.69 0.15
C ILE A 113 1.14 -0.61 0.62
N VAL A 114 1.94 -1.61 0.24
CA VAL A 114 3.35 -1.77 0.67
C VAL A 114 4.35 -1.42 -0.42
N ALA A 115 3.91 -1.31 -1.67
CA ALA A 115 4.73 -0.86 -2.79
C ALA A 115 3.88 -0.09 -3.82
N VAL A 116 4.50 0.90 -4.47
CA VAL A 116 3.83 1.78 -5.43
C VAL A 116 4.71 2.00 -6.66
N GLY A 117 4.14 1.83 -7.86
CA GLY A 117 4.70 2.29 -9.13
C GLY A 117 4.32 3.75 -9.38
N ASP A 118 5.14 4.68 -8.89
CA ASP A 118 4.90 6.13 -9.04
C ASP A 118 5.48 6.67 -10.36
N ILE A 119 4.59 7.19 -11.22
CA ILE A 119 4.87 7.74 -12.55
C ILE A 119 5.06 9.24 -12.44
N CYS A 120 6.31 9.69 -12.56
CA CYS A 120 6.65 11.09 -12.35
C CYS A 120 6.69 11.89 -13.65
N ASN A 121 5.96 12.99 -13.70
CA ASN A 121 6.12 14.02 -14.72
C ASN A 121 7.04 15.18 -14.28
N ASN A 122 7.43 15.23 -13.01
CA ASN A 122 8.30 16.24 -12.42
C ASN A 122 9.14 15.64 -11.27
N LEU A 123 9.80 16.48 -10.48
CA LEU A 123 10.73 16.06 -9.42
C LEU A 123 10.11 16.04 -8.01
N ASP A 124 8.82 16.36 -7.85
CA ASP A 124 8.21 16.62 -6.54
C ASP A 124 8.25 15.41 -5.61
N THR A 125 8.10 14.20 -6.17
CA THR A 125 8.08 12.95 -5.40
C THR A 125 9.47 12.39 -5.09
N ILE A 126 10.56 13.02 -5.54
CA ILE A 126 11.94 12.54 -5.27
C ILE A 126 12.24 12.50 -3.78
N ILE A 127 11.80 13.50 -3.02
CA ILE A 127 12.03 13.56 -1.57
C ILE A 127 11.37 12.35 -0.91
N GLN A 128 10.17 11.99 -1.36
CA GLN A 128 9.42 10.85 -0.83
C GLN A 128 10.16 9.52 -1.08
N LYS A 129 10.71 9.35 -2.28
CA LYS A 129 11.43 8.13 -2.69
C LYS A 129 12.79 7.95 -2.00
N LYS A 130 13.33 9.01 -1.40
CA LYS A 130 14.56 8.97 -0.61
C LYS A 130 14.34 8.53 0.84
N LYS A 131 13.08 8.52 1.31
CA LYS A 131 12.76 8.00 2.65
C LYS A 131 12.98 6.48 2.64
N LYS A 132 13.66 5.98 3.66
CA LYS A 132 13.91 4.54 3.86
C LYS A 132 12.79 3.91 4.66
#